data_AF-A0A8B8ZEQ2-F1
#
_entry.id   AF-A0A8B8ZEQ2-F1
#
_cell.length_a   1.000
_cell.length_b   1.000
_cell.length_c   1.000
_cell.angle_alpha   90.00
_cell.angle_beta   90.00
_cell.angle_gamma   90.00
#
_symmetry.space_group_name_H-M   'P 1'
#
loop_
_entity.id
_entity.type
_entity.pdbx_description
1 polymer ?
#
loop_
_entity_poly.entity_id
_entity_poly.type
_entity_poly.pdbx_seq_one_letter_code
_entity_poly.pdbx_strand_id
1 'polypeptide(L)'
;MGDEEGKPNPIMSSSCSSDQTLGALKPLRCIVKLGGAAITCKDELESINEENLRSVCAQLRQAMTPSKSPSPARVLGMDWSRRLGNPTVSTVDEFREQQALDLDSNFIIVHGAGSFGHFQASRSGVHKGGLDLPLVKAGFVATRISVTSLNLEIVRGLAREGIPSVGMSPFACGWSTRQRNIASANASQIIKALEAGFVPILHGDAVLDHLQDCTILSGDVIIRHLAQLLMPKYVVFLTDVLGVYDCPPTDPNAILLREIEVTEDGSWSIVKPKLPHAKKEGMPVTTVSP
;
A
#
# COMPACT_ATOMS: atom_id res chain seq x y z
N MET A 1 19.02 35.80 -60.33
CA MET A 1 19.36 34.55 -59.63
C MET A 1 19.21 34.88 -58.15
N GLY A 2 18.11 34.67 -57.46
CA GLY A 2 16.97 33.77 -57.64
C GLY A 2 16.58 33.40 -56.22
N ASP A 3 15.88 34.32 -55.54
CA ASP A 3 15.46 34.16 -54.14
C ASP A 3 14.28 33.19 -54.09
N GLU A 4 14.51 31.98 -53.59
CA GLU A 4 13.44 31.02 -53.29
C GLU A 4 12.86 31.31 -51.91
N GLU A 5 11.63 31.85 -51.90
CA GLU A 5 10.75 31.91 -50.75
C GLU A 5 10.40 30.49 -50.26
N GLY A 6 10.83 30.15 -49.04
CA GLY A 6 10.44 28.94 -48.35
C GLY A 6 8.96 28.97 -47.95
N LYS A 7 8.14 28.17 -48.64
CA LYS A 7 6.81 27.77 -48.15
C LYS A 7 6.94 26.72 -47.05
N PRO A 8 6.19 26.82 -45.93
CA PRO A 8 6.14 25.75 -44.93
C PRO A 8 5.25 24.60 -45.42
N ASN A 9 5.74 23.37 -45.26
CA ASN A 9 4.96 22.14 -45.46
C ASN A 9 3.81 22.04 -44.44
N PRO A 10 2.61 21.60 -44.83
CA PRO A 10 1.52 21.36 -43.89
C PRO A 10 1.83 20.10 -43.06
N ILE A 11 1.84 20.27 -41.74
CA ILE A 11 1.89 19.19 -40.76
C ILE A 11 0.63 18.33 -40.96
N MET A 12 0.80 17.12 -41.50
CA MET A 12 -0.25 16.10 -41.47
C MET A 12 -0.55 15.79 -40.00
N SER A 13 -1.73 16.20 -39.56
CA SER A 13 -2.34 15.76 -38.32
C SER A 13 -2.66 14.28 -38.43
N SER A 14 -1.76 13.42 -37.95
CA SER A 14 -2.10 12.03 -37.67
C SER A 14 -2.95 11.99 -36.40
N SER A 15 -4.26 12.08 -36.56
CA SER A 15 -5.22 11.69 -35.54
C SER A 15 -5.02 10.20 -35.26
N CYS A 16 -4.22 9.88 -34.23
CA CYS A 16 -4.13 8.54 -33.71
C CYS A 16 -5.43 8.26 -32.96
N SER A 17 -6.37 7.63 -33.66
CA SER A 17 -7.55 7.00 -33.08
C SER A 17 -7.09 5.81 -32.22
N SER A 18 -6.80 6.06 -30.96
CA SER A 18 -6.64 5.00 -29.96
C SER A 18 -8.00 4.64 -29.38
N ASP A 19 -8.87 4.11 -30.24
CA ASP A 19 -10.00 3.30 -29.80
C ASP A 19 -9.49 1.85 -29.70
N GLN A 20 -8.56 1.65 -28.76
CA GLN A 20 -8.21 0.31 -28.30
C GLN A 20 -9.22 -0.04 -27.25
N THR A 21 -10.08 -1.00 -27.59
CA THR A 21 -11.08 -1.62 -26.73
C THR A 21 -10.43 -1.98 -25.39
N LEU A 22 -10.63 -1.12 -24.39
CA LEU A 22 -10.18 -1.35 -23.03
C LEU A 22 -10.95 -2.59 -22.54
N GLY A 23 -10.30 -3.75 -22.57
CA GLY A 23 -10.86 -4.97 -21.98
C GLY A 23 -11.29 -4.62 -20.57
N ALA A 24 -12.58 -4.80 -20.26
CA ALA A 24 -13.14 -4.39 -18.98
C ALA A 24 -12.28 -4.96 -17.84
N LEU A 25 -11.55 -4.07 -17.16
CA LEU A 25 -10.73 -4.38 -16.00
C LEU A 25 -11.56 -5.25 -15.05
N LYS A 26 -10.99 -6.37 -14.61
CA LYS A 26 -11.62 -7.13 -13.53
C LYS A 26 -11.75 -6.20 -12.33
N PRO A 27 -12.93 -6.10 -11.69
CA PRO A 27 -13.09 -5.26 -10.51
C PRO A 27 -12.07 -5.61 -9.45
N LEU A 28 -11.44 -4.60 -8.85
CA LEU A 28 -10.45 -4.80 -7.80
C LEU A 28 -11.11 -5.56 -6.64
N ARG A 29 -10.55 -6.72 -6.28
CA ARG A 29 -11.16 -7.55 -5.24
C ARG A 29 -10.85 -7.00 -3.85
N CYS A 30 -9.61 -6.63 -3.58
CA CYS A 30 -9.19 -6.26 -2.24
C CYS A 30 -8.04 -5.25 -2.21
N ILE A 31 -8.10 -4.32 -1.26
CA ILE A 31 -6.93 -3.56 -0.81
C ILE A 31 -6.58 -4.02 0.60
N VAL A 32 -5.34 -4.48 0.81
CA VAL A 32 -4.88 -4.97 2.12
C VAL A 32 -3.89 -3.99 2.73
N LYS A 33 -4.16 -3.52 3.95
CA LYS A 33 -3.18 -2.83 4.78
C LYS A 33 -2.39 -3.82 5.61
N LEU A 34 -1.07 -3.82 5.48
CA LEU A 34 -0.17 -4.44 6.46
C LEU A 34 0.23 -3.36 7.48
N GLY A 35 -0.38 -3.37 8.67
CA GLY A 35 -0.02 -2.44 9.73
C GLY A 35 1.45 -2.61 10.10
N GLY A 36 2.18 -1.50 10.29
CA GLY A 36 3.61 -1.55 10.61
C GLY A 36 3.87 -2.37 11.88
N ALA A 37 3.03 -2.26 12.90
CA ALA A 37 3.13 -3.05 14.13
C ALA A 37 2.88 -4.56 13.93
N ALA A 38 2.18 -4.96 12.87
CA ALA A 38 1.93 -6.37 12.58
C ALA A 38 3.15 -7.06 11.96
N ILE A 39 4.00 -6.33 11.22
CA ILE A 39 5.10 -6.88 10.43
C ILE A 39 6.50 -6.39 10.88
N THR A 40 6.58 -5.45 11.82
CA THR A 40 7.83 -4.93 12.37
C THR A 40 7.86 -5.02 13.89
N CYS A 41 9.06 -5.07 14.47
CA CYS A 41 9.26 -5.00 15.91
C CYS A 41 9.27 -3.53 16.34
N LYS A 42 8.21 -3.08 17.02
CA LYS A 42 7.98 -1.65 17.33
C LYS A 42 9.10 -1.00 18.15
N ASP A 43 9.73 -1.78 19.02
CA ASP A 43 10.73 -1.29 19.98
C ASP A 43 12.18 -1.43 19.47
N GLU A 44 12.35 -1.96 18.26
CA GLU A 44 13.67 -2.22 17.68
C GLU A 44 13.78 -1.54 16.32
N LEU A 45 14.81 -0.71 16.17
CA LEU A 45 15.03 0.10 14.98
C LEU A 45 15.22 -0.80 13.74
N GLU A 46 14.41 -0.57 12.71
CA GLU A 46 14.53 -1.27 11.42
C GLU A 46 14.51 -2.81 11.53
N SER A 47 13.72 -3.34 12.46
CA SER A 47 13.53 -4.79 12.64
C SER A 47 12.18 -5.29 12.15
N ILE A 48 12.24 -6.36 11.35
CA ILE A 48 11.07 -7.08 10.80
C ILE A 48 10.70 -8.22 11.74
N ASN A 49 9.41 -8.45 11.95
CA ASN A 49 8.94 -9.70 12.53
C ASN A 49 8.84 -10.75 11.42
N GLU A 50 9.91 -11.52 11.23
CA GLU A 50 10.07 -12.51 10.15
C GLU A 50 9.00 -13.61 10.19
N GLU A 51 8.58 -14.03 11.38
CA GLU A 51 7.52 -15.04 11.55
C GLU A 51 6.18 -14.51 11.07
N ASN A 52 5.80 -13.31 11.51
CA ASN A 52 4.58 -12.66 11.08
C ASN A 52 4.60 -12.37 9.58
N LEU A 53 5.71 -11.86 9.04
CA LEU A 53 5.83 -11.57 7.62
C LEU A 53 5.64 -12.84 6.78
N ARG A 54 6.29 -13.96 7.15
CA ARG A 54 6.12 -15.25 6.48
C ARG A 54 4.67 -15.74 6.54
N SER A 55 4.06 -15.68 7.72
CA SER A 55 2.66 -16.10 7.92
C SER A 55 1.69 -15.27 7.08
N VAL A 56 1.87 -13.95 7.05
CA VAL A 56 1.06 -13.02 6.24
C VAL A 56 1.22 -13.32 4.74
N CYS A 57 2.44 -13.55 4.25
CA CYS A 57 2.67 -13.86 2.84
C CYS A 57 1.96 -15.17 2.44
N ALA A 58 2.06 -16.22 3.26
CA ALA A 58 1.40 -17.50 3.00
C ALA A 58 -0.13 -17.38 3.02
N GLN A 59 -0.69 -16.63 3.98
CA GLN A 59 -2.13 -16.40 4.08
C GLN A 59 -2.67 -15.57 2.90
N LEU A 60 -1.92 -14.55 2.45
CA LEU A 60 -2.27 -13.79 1.26
C LEU A 60 -2.26 -14.67 0.01
N ARG A 61 -1.24 -15.53 -0.14
CA ARG A 61 -1.19 -16.51 -1.23
C ARG A 61 -2.41 -17.43 -1.22
N GLN A 62 -2.79 -17.95 -0.05
CA GLN A 62 -3.98 -18.77 0.12
C GLN A 62 -5.26 -18.01 -0.27
N ALA A 63 -5.40 -16.74 0.14
CA ALA A 63 -6.56 -15.92 -0.19
C ALA A 63 -6.67 -15.56 -1.69
N MET A 64 -5.54 -15.51 -2.41
CA MET A 64 -5.48 -15.27 -3.85
C MET A 64 -5.68 -16.56 -4.67
N THR A 65 -5.55 -17.74 -4.07
CA THR A 65 -5.71 -19.03 -4.76
C THR A 65 -7.20 -19.40 -4.86
N PRO A 66 -7.74 -19.72 -6.05
CA PRO A 66 -9.12 -20.15 -6.21
C PRO A 66 -9.43 -21.46 -5.48
N SER A 67 -10.63 -21.57 -4.93
CA SER A 67 -11.11 -22.73 -4.15
C SER A 67 -11.24 -24.05 -4.93
N LYS A 68 -11.09 -24.02 -6.26
CA LYS A 68 -11.17 -25.20 -7.14
C LYS A 68 -9.80 -25.72 -7.62
N SER A 69 -8.69 -25.14 -7.16
CA SER A 69 -7.35 -25.61 -7.54
C SER A 69 -7.07 -27.01 -6.97
N PRO A 70 -6.68 -28.00 -7.81
CA PRO A 70 -6.45 -29.37 -7.35
C PRO A 70 -5.09 -29.49 -6.63
N SER A 71 -5.11 -30.01 -5.39
CA SER A 71 -3.94 -30.26 -4.52
C SER A 71 -3.09 -28.99 -4.23
N PRO A 72 -2.24 -28.96 -3.19
CA PRO A 72 -1.32 -27.84 -3.01
C PRO A 72 -0.29 -27.91 -4.13
N ALA A 73 -0.56 -27.20 -5.23
CA ALA A 73 0.42 -26.97 -6.27
C ALA A 73 1.69 -26.46 -5.57
N ARG A 74 2.83 -27.11 -5.84
CA ARG A 74 4.14 -26.72 -5.30
C ARG A 74 4.29 -25.20 -5.48
N VAL A 75 4.42 -24.46 -4.38
CA VAL A 75 4.57 -23.01 -4.41
C VAL A 75 5.90 -22.72 -5.08
N LEU A 76 5.84 -22.15 -6.29
CA LEU A 76 7.02 -21.79 -7.05
C LEU A 76 7.37 -20.33 -6.76
N GLY A 77 8.48 -20.12 -6.06
CA GLY A 77 8.93 -18.78 -5.67
C GLY A 77 9.41 -17.96 -6.86
N MET A 78 9.01 -16.70 -6.91
CA MET A 78 9.39 -15.72 -7.93
C MET A 78 10.60 -14.86 -7.55
N ASP A 79 11.10 -14.90 -6.31
CA ASP A 79 12.32 -14.18 -5.92
C ASP A 79 13.56 -14.91 -6.44
N TRP A 80 13.96 -14.64 -7.70
CA TRP A 80 15.21 -15.15 -8.28
C TRP A 80 16.37 -14.17 -8.12
N SER A 81 16.16 -13.08 -7.40
CA SER A 81 17.21 -12.09 -7.18
C SER A 81 18.24 -12.67 -6.21
N ARG A 82 19.51 -12.67 -6.59
CA ARG A 82 20.58 -13.26 -5.78
C ARG A 82 20.73 -12.50 -4.45
N ARG A 83 20.73 -13.24 -3.34
CA ARG A 83 21.39 -12.84 -2.09
C ARG A 83 22.41 -13.90 -1.71
N LEU A 84 23.61 -13.47 -1.33
CA LEU A 84 24.61 -14.38 -0.77
C LEU A 84 24.01 -15.07 0.46
N GLY A 85 24.01 -16.41 0.49
CA GLY A 85 23.70 -17.20 1.68
C GLY A 85 22.31 -17.84 1.77
N ASN A 86 21.43 -17.74 0.76
CA ASN A 86 20.12 -18.42 0.80
C ASN A 86 19.99 -19.46 -0.34
N PRO A 87 20.06 -20.77 -0.04
CA PRO A 87 20.09 -21.84 -1.06
C PRO A 87 18.72 -22.20 -1.65
N THR A 88 17.63 -21.62 -1.16
CA THR A 88 16.26 -21.90 -1.59
C THR A 88 15.80 -20.95 -2.70
N VAL A 89 16.36 -21.09 -3.90
CA VAL A 89 15.88 -20.37 -5.08
C VAL A 89 15.37 -21.39 -6.10
N SER A 90 14.08 -21.32 -6.43
CA SER A 90 13.51 -22.02 -7.59
C SER A 90 14.26 -21.61 -8.86
N THR A 91 14.67 -22.57 -9.68
CA THR A 91 15.41 -22.27 -10.91
C THR A 91 14.46 -21.79 -12.00
N VAL A 92 14.96 -20.95 -12.92
CA VAL A 92 14.19 -20.39 -14.04
C VAL A 92 13.55 -21.48 -14.91
N ASP A 93 14.20 -22.64 -15.00
CA ASP A 93 13.73 -23.78 -15.78
C ASP A 93 12.42 -24.38 -15.23
N GLU A 94 12.17 -24.32 -13.92
CA GLU A 94 10.92 -24.82 -13.31
C GLU A 94 9.67 -24.05 -13.78
N PHE A 95 9.81 -22.79 -14.20
CA PHE A 95 8.68 -21.98 -14.68
C PHE A 95 8.29 -22.26 -16.13
N ARG A 96 9.23 -22.72 -16.97
CA ARG A 96 8.96 -22.98 -18.40
C ARG A 96 8.00 -24.15 -18.63
N GLU A 97 7.85 -25.02 -17.62
CA GLU A 97 7.03 -26.23 -17.69
C GLU A 97 5.59 -26.02 -17.18
N GLN A 98 5.25 -24.85 -16.61
CA GLN A 98 3.91 -24.60 -16.05
C GLN A 98 3.02 -23.73 -16.95
N GLN A 99 1.76 -24.17 -17.10
CA GLN A 99 0.67 -23.32 -17.58
C GLN A 99 0.32 -22.30 -16.48
N ALA A 100 -0.01 -21.09 -16.91
CA ALA A 100 -0.29 -19.87 -16.14
C ALA A 100 -0.66 -20.06 -14.64
N LEU A 101 -0.10 -19.20 -13.79
CA LEU A 101 -0.45 -19.14 -12.37
C LEU A 101 -1.94 -18.87 -12.20
N ASP A 102 -2.66 -19.82 -11.61
CA ASP A 102 -4.08 -19.66 -11.25
C ASP A 102 -4.20 -18.83 -9.96
N LEU A 103 -3.88 -17.54 -10.05
CA LEU A 103 -4.00 -16.58 -8.96
C LEU A 103 -4.95 -15.45 -9.34
N ASP A 104 -5.83 -15.10 -8.41
CA ASP A 104 -6.60 -13.87 -8.48
C ASP A 104 -5.74 -12.70 -7.99
N SER A 105 -4.97 -12.12 -8.91
CA SER A 105 -4.02 -11.02 -8.64
C SER A 105 -4.69 -9.64 -8.52
N ASN A 106 -6.03 -9.56 -8.42
CA ASN A 106 -6.77 -8.30 -8.27
C ASN A 106 -6.70 -7.75 -6.84
N PHE A 107 -5.48 -7.55 -6.35
CA PHE A 107 -5.14 -7.06 -5.03
C PHE A 107 -4.18 -5.89 -5.11
N ILE A 108 -4.32 -4.95 -4.19
CA ILE A 108 -3.29 -3.96 -3.86
C ILE A 108 -2.91 -4.17 -2.40
N ILE A 109 -1.61 -4.12 -2.10
CA ILE A 109 -1.11 -4.19 -0.72
C ILE A 109 -0.49 -2.83 -0.38
N VAL A 110 -0.82 -2.30 0.79
CA VAL A 110 -0.22 -1.07 1.33
C VAL A 110 0.33 -1.40 2.71
N HIS A 111 1.61 -1.14 2.98
CA HIS A 111 2.15 -1.37 4.33
C HIS A 111 2.46 -0.06 5.08
N GLY A 112 2.32 -0.11 6.41
CA GLY A 112 2.84 0.93 7.29
C GLY A 112 4.36 0.87 7.38
N ALA A 113 4.98 1.96 7.85
CA ALA A 113 6.43 2.02 8.01
C ALA A 113 6.93 1.30 9.27
N GLY A 114 6.13 1.25 10.34
CA GLY A 114 6.53 0.62 11.60
C GLY A 114 7.86 1.20 12.13
N SER A 115 8.76 0.32 12.57
CA SER A 115 10.11 0.70 13.02
C SER A 115 11.03 1.25 11.92
N PHE A 116 10.63 1.15 10.64
CA PHE A 116 11.36 1.70 9.48
C PHE A 116 10.93 3.13 9.09
N GLY A 117 10.12 3.79 9.90
CA GLY A 117 9.78 5.19 9.63
C GLY A 117 9.59 6.04 10.87
N HIS A 118 8.95 5.49 11.91
CA HIS A 118 8.61 6.28 13.09
C HIS A 118 9.84 6.87 13.79
N PHE A 119 10.93 6.11 13.92
CA PHE A 119 12.15 6.57 14.58
C PHE A 119 12.79 7.75 13.84
N GLN A 120 13.01 7.59 12.53
CA GLN A 120 13.66 8.57 11.68
C GLN A 120 12.80 9.84 11.53
N ALA A 121 11.51 9.68 11.23
CA ALA A 121 10.61 10.79 10.93
C ALA A 121 10.22 11.62 12.17
N SER A 122 10.09 10.98 13.34
CA SER A 122 9.77 11.67 14.58
C SER A 122 10.96 12.49 15.07
N ARG A 123 12.16 11.87 15.12
CA ARG A 123 13.39 12.52 15.62
C ARG A 123 13.83 13.71 14.77
N SER A 124 13.58 13.67 13.47
CA SER A 124 13.99 14.72 12.53
C SER A 124 12.93 15.78 12.25
N GLY A 125 11.66 15.53 12.62
CA GLY A 125 10.57 16.46 12.38
C GLY A 125 10.04 16.50 10.95
N VAL A 126 10.28 15.47 10.11
CA VAL A 126 9.83 15.42 8.70
C VAL A 126 8.33 15.69 8.52
N HIS A 127 7.49 15.22 9.45
CA HIS A 127 6.05 15.46 9.45
C HIS A 127 5.66 16.94 9.65
N LYS A 128 6.57 17.78 10.14
CA LYS A 128 6.40 19.22 10.36
C LYS A 128 6.84 20.07 9.18
N GLY A 129 7.55 19.48 8.21
CA GLY A 129 8.05 20.23 7.06
C GLY A 129 9.33 21.01 7.31
N GLY A 130 9.72 21.85 6.34
CA GLY A 130 10.94 22.67 6.39
C GLY A 130 12.15 21.96 5.79
N LEU A 131 12.10 21.67 4.49
CA LEU A 131 13.21 20.97 3.80
C LEU A 131 14.47 21.82 3.68
N ASP A 132 14.42 23.12 3.97
CA ASP A 132 15.56 24.00 4.10
C ASP A 132 16.43 23.67 5.33
N LEU A 133 15.81 23.15 6.41
CA LEU A 133 16.50 22.73 7.62
C LEU A 133 17.32 21.45 7.37
N PRO A 134 18.64 21.44 7.63
CA PRO A 134 19.49 20.27 7.38
C PRO A 134 19.03 19.00 8.11
N LEU A 135 18.52 19.13 9.33
CA LEU A 135 18.01 18.01 10.12
C LEU A 135 16.78 17.37 9.48
N VAL A 136 15.83 18.17 9.00
CA VAL A 136 14.61 17.70 8.33
C VAL A 136 14.97 17.04 7.00
N LYS A 137 15.86 17.67 6.22
CA LYS A 137 16.34 17.11 4.95
C LYS A 137 17.04 15.75 5.14
N ALA A 138 17.94 15.65 6.12
CA ALA A 138 18.59 14.38 6.46
C ALA A 138 17.58 13.34 6.96
N GLY A 139 16.60 13.77 7.75
CA GLY A 139 15.48 12.96 8.20
C GLY A 139 14.65 12.39 7.05
N PHE A 140 14.31 13.24 6.07
CA PHE A 140 13.54 12.85 4.89
C PHE A 140 14.28 11.75 4.13
N VAL A 141 15.59 11.94 3.89
CA VAL A 141 16.45 10.94 3.24
C VAL A 141 16.47 9.63 4.05
N ALA A 142 16.73 9.70 5.36
CA ALA A 142 16.81 8.52 6.22
C ALA A 142 15.48 7.74 6.29
N THR A 143 14.36 8.44 6.48
CA THR A 143 13.02 7.84 6.46
C THR A 143 12.76 7.11 5.14
N ARG A 144 13.14 7.70 4.01
CA ARG A 144 12.94 7.11 2.68
C ARG A 144 13.78 5.87 2.44
N ILE A 145 15.06 5.93 2.78
CA ILE A 145 15.96 4.76 2.69
C ILE A 145 15.37 3.61 3.51
N SER A 146 14.96 3.90 4.74
CA SER A 146 14.44 2.91 5.67
C SER A 146 13.14 2.27 5.19
N VAL A 147 12.11 3.07 4.88
CA VAL A 147 10.81 2.50 4.48
C VAL A 147 10.84 1.80 3.12
N THR A 148 11.70 2.26 2.20
CA THR A 148 11.91 1.59 0.91
C THR A 148 12.64 0.25 1.09
N SER A 149 13.53 0.16 2.08
CA SER A 149 14.18 -1.11 2.45
C SER A 149 13.16 -2.11 3.00
N LEU A 150 12.26 -1.68 3.88
CA LEU A 150 11.14 -2.51 4.34
C LEU A 150 10.25 -2.98 3.18
N ASN A 151 9.93 -2.07 2.24
CA ASN A 151 9.14 -2.41 1.07
C ASN A 151 9.79 -3.53 0.25
N LEU A 152 11.11 -3.48 0.05
CA LEU A 152 11.84 -4.51 -0.67
C LEU A 152 11.75 -5.88 0.03
N GLU A 153 11.88 -5.92 1.36
CA GLU A 153 11.76 -7.19 2.11
C GLU A 153 10.34 -7.78 2.00
N ILE A 154 9.30 -6.95 2.07
CA ILE A 154 7.91 -7.39 1.91
C ILE A 154 7.67 -7.90 0.49
N VAL A 155 8.11 -7.15 -0.54
CA VAL A 155 8.00 -7.56 -1.95
C VAL A 155 8.67 -8.92 -2.15
N ARG A 156 9.87 -9.13 -1.59
CA ARG A 156 10.57 -10.42 -1.64
C ARG A 156 9.82 -11.52 -0.92
N GLY A 157 9.29 -11.27 0.28
CA GLY A 157 8.49 -12.24 1.03
C GLY A 157 7.29 -12.74 0.23
N LEU A 158 6.54 -11.83 -0.37
CA LEU A 158 5.42 -12.15 -1.25
C LEU A 158 5.86 -12.91 -2.51
N ALA A 159 6.95 -12.47 -3.14
CA ALA A 159 7.50 -13.13 -4.32
C ALA A 159 7.93 -14.58 -4.01
N ARG A 160 8.50 -14.86 -2.83
CA ARG A 160 8.84 -16.23 -2.41
C ARG A 160 7.62 -17.14 -2.29
N GLU A 161 6.45 -16.59 -1.95
CA GLU A 161 5.16 -17.29 -1.95
C GLU A 161 4.50 -17.33 -3.37
N GLY A 162 5.25 -16.98 -4.41
CA GLY A 162 4.81 -17.01 -5.79
C GLY A 162 3.79 -15.92 -6.16
N ILE A 163 3.68 -14.87 -5.35
CA ILE A 163 2.84 -13.71 -5.64
C ILE A 163 3.64 -12.76 -6.56
N PRO A 164 3.11 -12.32 -7.71
CA PRO A 164 3.79 -11.40 -8.63
C PRO A 164 3.80 -9.97 -8.07
N SER A 165 4.50 -9.76 -6.95
CA SER A 165 4.56 -8.49 -6.22
C SER A 165 5.51 -7.48 -6.88
N VAL A 166 5.06 -6.23 -7.00
CA VAL A 166 5.89 -5.11 -7.49
C VAL A 166 5.82 -3.91 -6.54
N GLY A 167 6.97 -3.48 -6.04
CA GLY A 167 7.07 -2.31 -5.15
C GLY A 167 6.83 -1.00 -5.90
N MET A 168 5.98 -0.14 -5.35
CA MET A 168 5.64 1.16 -5.93
C MET A 168 5.66 2.25 -4.84
N SER A 169 6.77 2.98 -4.73
CA SER A 169 6.88 4.09 -3.78
C SER A 169 5.96 5.25 -4.20
N PRO A 170 5.07 5.74 -3.33
CA PRO A 170 4.26 6.92 -3.61
C PRO A 170 5.08 8.13 -4.07
N PHE A 171 6.19 8.43 -3.41
CA PHE A 171 7.06 9.52 -3.87
C PHE A 171 7.66 9.27 -5.24
N ALA A 172 8.14 8.06 -5.52
CA ALA A 172 8.71 7.74 -6.83
C ALA A 172 7.66 7.82 -7.95
N CYS A 173 6.39 7.56 -7.62
CA CYS A 173 5.24 7.73 -8.50
C CYS A 173 4.78 9.21 -8.62
N GLY A 174 5.50 10.15 -8.01
CA GLY A 174 5.20 11.58 -8.08
C GLY A 174 4.00 12.01 -7.22
N TRP A 175 3.63 11.23 -6.21
CA TRP A 175 2.56 11.63 -5.31
C TRP A 175 3.02 12.77 -4.39
N SER A 176 2.16 13.74 -4.19
CA SER A 176 2.41 14.92 -3.35
C SER A 176 1.22 15.25 -2.48
N THR A 177 1.47 16.01 -1.42
CA THR A 177 0.44 16.49 -0.51
C THR A 177 0.33 18.01 -0.50
N ARG A 178 -0.74 18.52 0.09
CA ARG A 178 -0.92 19.90 0.48
C ARG A 178 -1.56 19.89 1.86
N GLN A 179 -0.86 20.43 2.87
CA GLN A 179 -1.31 20.33 4.27
C GLN A 179 -1.63 18.89 4.66
N ARG A 180 -0.74 17.94 4.33
CA ARG A 180 -0.86 16.51 4.68
C ARG A 180 -2.02 15.76 4.01
N ASN A 181 -2.80 16.42 3.16
CA ASN A 181 -3.80 15.78 2.32
C ASN A 181 -3.23 15.53 0.93
N ILE A 182 -3.64 14.46 0.25
CA ILE A 182 -3.21 14.19 -1.12
C ILE A 182 -3.59 15.37 -2.02
N ALA A 183 -2.59 15.92 -2.70
CA ALA A 183 -2.76 16.98 -3.71
C ALA A 183 -2.65 16.42 -5.12
N SER A 184 -1.72 15.50 -5.33
CA SER A 184 -1.56 14.76 -6.59
C SER A 184 -1.23 13.31 -6.26
N ALA A 185 -1.96 12.37 -6.86
CA ALA A 185 -1.75 10.93 -6.71
C ALA A 185 -2.30 10.19 -7.92
N ASN A 186 -1.50 10.15 -8.99
CA ASN A 186 -1.84 9.43 -10.21
C ASN A 186 -1.70 7.91 -9.99
N ALA A 187 -2.78 7.16 -10.24
CA ALA A 187 -2.81 5.70 -10.09
C ALA A 187 -2.62 4.93 -11.42
N SER A 188 -2.36 5.60 -12.54
CA SER A 188 -2.23 4.96 -13.86
C SER A 188 -1.21 3.83 -13.89
N GLN A 189 -0.07 3.98 -13.21
CA GLN A 189 0.94 2.92 -13.12
C GLN A 189 0.46 1.75 -12.27
N ILE A 190 -0.33 2.01 -11.22
CA ILE A 190 -0.93 0.97 -10.37
C ILE A 190 -1.95 0.17 -11.19
N ILE A 191 -2.79 0.87 -11.96
CA ILE A 191 -3.79 0.26 -12.84
C ILE A 191 -3.11 -0.59 -13.91
N LYS A 192 -2.07 -0.07 -14.59
CA LYS A 192 -1.30 -0.84 -15.57
C LYS A 192 -0.62 -2.06 -14.99
N ALA A 193 -0.13 -1.97 -13.74
CA ALA A 193 0.44 -3.13 -13.06
C ALA A 193 -0.62 -4.20 -12.77
N LEU A 194 -1.82 -3.81 -12.32
CA LEU A 194 -2.96 -4.72 -12.15
C LEU A 194 -3.38 -5.37 -13.48
N GLU A 195 -3.48 -4.59 -14.55
CA GLU A 195 -3.80 -5.08 -15.90
C GLU A 195 -2.77 -6.10 -16.41
N ALA A 196 -1.49 -5.90 -16.05
CA ALA A 196 -0.41 -6.83 -16.38
C ALA A 196 -0.34 -8.06 -15.45
N GLY A 197 -1.25 -8.19 -14.48
CA GLY A 197 -1.32 -9.32 -13.56
C GLY A 197 -0.37 -9.24 -12.36
N PHE A 198 0.25 -8.08 -12.12
CA PHE A 198 1.04 -7.85 -10.91
C PHE A 198 0.16 -7.47 -9.72
N VAL A 199 0.69 -7.67 -8.52
CA VAL A 199 0.12 -7.18 -7.25
C VAL A 199 0.94 -5.95 -6.81
N PRO A 200 0.43 -4.72 -6.95
CA PRO A 200 1.12 -3.51 -6.53
C PRO A 200 1.29 -3.44 -5.01
N ILE A 201 2.51 -3.16 -4.55
CA ILE A 201 2.88 -3.03 -3.14
C ILE A 201 3.31 -1.58 -2.87
N LEU A 202 2.42 -0.81 -2.25
CA LEU A 202 2.69 0.56 -1.81
C LEU A 202 3.04 0.60 -0.32
N HIS A 203 3.46 1.76 0.16
CA HIS A 203 3.79 1.96 1.56
C HIS A 203 3.53 3.39 2.03
N GLY A 204 3.36 3.57 3.34
CA GLY A 204 3.47 4.91 3.94
C GLY A 204 4.83 5.50 3.60
N ASP A 205 4.87 6.77 3.20
CA ASP A 205 6.06 7.34 2.56
C ASP A 205 6.32 8.78 3.00
N ALA A 206 7.57 9.23 2.91
CA ALA A 206 7.88 10.66 3.03
C ALA A 206 7.76 11.30 1.64
N VAL A 207 6.86 12.28 1.51
CA VAL A 207 6.51 12.90 0.22
C VAL A 207 6.70 14.41 0.27
N LEU A 208 6.77 15.03 -0.91
CA LEU A 208 6.77 16.49 -1.02
C LEU A 208 5.39 17.04 -0.70
N ASP A 209 5.35 18.17 0.01
CA ASP A 209 4.14 18.90 0.33
C ASP A 209 4.23 20.32 -0.24
N HIS A 210 3.16 20.80 -0.88
CA HIS A 210 3.15 22.10 -1.53
C HIS A 210 3.16 23.31 -0.58
N LEU A 211 2.87 23.13 0.72
CA LEU A 211 2.82 24.21 1.71
C LEU A 211 3.83 24.05 2.85
N GLN A 212 4.23 22.83 3.20
CA GLN A 212 5.22 22.56 4.25
C GLN A 212 6.52 21.92 3.71
N ASP A 213 6.75 21.95 2.40
CA ASP A 213 7.85 21.32 1.65
C ASP A 213 7.84 19.78 1.65
N CYS A 214 7.65 19.16 2.80
CA CYS A 214 7.54 17.70 2.94
C CYS A 214 6.62 17.29 4.08
N THR A 215 6.12 16.06 4.00
CA THR A 215 5.38 15.44 5.10
C THR A 215 5.41 13.92 5.01
N ILE A 216 4.73 13.26 5.95
CA ILE A 216 4.49 11.82 5.92
C ILE A 216 3.11 11.55 5.34
N LEU A 217 3.07 10.83 4.22
CA LEU A 217 1.87 10.26 3.66
C LEU A 217 1.63 8.89 4.28
N SER A 218 0.62 8.76 5.14
CA SER A 218 0.34 7.50 5.82
C SER A 218 -0.29 6.45 4.89
N GLY A 219 -0.09 5.17 5.21
CA GLY A 219 -0.74 4.08 4.50
C GLY A 219 -2.27 4.15 4.53
N ASP A 220 -2.86 4.72 5.59
CA ASP A 220 -4.32 4.92 5.70
C ASP A 220 -4.83 5.93 4.67
N VAL A 221 -4.11 7.03 4.49
CA VAL A 221 -4.47 8.05 3.49
C VAL A 221 -4.36 7.48 2.08
N ILE A 222 -3.33 6.66 1.82
CA ILE A 222 -3.16 5.95 0.55
C ILE A 222 -4.34 5.00 0.29
N ILE A 223 -4.71 4.18 1.27
CA ILE A 223 -5.83 3.24 1.14
C ILE A 223 -7.13 3.99 0.88
N ARG A 224 -7.42 5.05 1.63
CA ARG A 224 -8.63 5.86 1.43
C ARG A 224 -8.70 6.39 0.00
N HIS A 225 -7.61 6.94 -0.51
CA HIS A 225 -7.54 7.46 -1.88
C HIS A 225 -7.75 6.37 -2.93
N LEU A 226 -7.07 5.24 -2.80
CA LEU A 226 -7.20 4.11 -3.73
C LEU A 226 -8.59 3.47 -3.66
N ALA A 227 -9.19 3.36 -2.47
CA ALA A 227 -10.53 2.82 -2.31
C ALA A 227 -11.59 3.69 -2.98
N GLN A 228 -11.46 5.03 -2.87
CA GLN A 228 -12.33 5.97 -3.56
C GLN A 228 -12.19 5.89 -5.08
N LEU A 229 -10.97 5.67 -5.58
CA LEU A 229 -10.68 5.63 -7.00
C LEU A 229 -11.05 4.30 -7.67
N LEU A 230 -10.76 3.19 -7.00
CA LEU A 230 -10.81 1.84 -7.58
C LEU A 230 -11.99 0.99 -7.08
N MET A 231 -12.73 1.49 -6.07
CA MET A 231 -13.94 0.86 -5.53
C MET A 231 -13.78 -0.65 -5.28
N PRO A 232 -12.78 -1.07 -4.47
CA PRO A 232 -12.54 -2.48 -4.22
C PRO A 232 -13.74 -3.13 -3.50
N LYS A 233 -13.92 -4.44 -3.71
CA LYS A 233 -14.95 -5.19 -2.97
C LYS A 233 -14.67 -5.25 -1.47
N TYR A 234 -13.40 -5.31 -1.07
CA TYR A 234 -12.97 -5.36 0.32
C TYR A 234 -11.79 -4.43 0.59
N VAL A 235 -11.75 -3.87 1.79
CA VAL A 235 -10.55 -3.25 2.36
C VAL A 235 -10.26 -3.97 3.67
N VAL A 236 -9.06 -4.55 3.80
CA VAL A 236 -8.68 -5.37 4.95
C VAL A 236 -7.50 -4.73 5.66
N PHE A 237 -7.59 -4.57 6.98
CA PHE A 237 -6.50 -4.04 7.80
C PHE A 237 -5.93 -5.17 8.66
N LEU A 238 -4.66 -5.48 8.48
CA LEU A 238 -3.91 -6.36 9.39
C LEU A 238 -3.20 -5.49 10.43
N THR A 239 -3.44 -5.79 11.70
CA THR A 239 -2.90 -5.05 12.85
C THR A 239 -2.42 -6.03 13.92
N ASP A 240 -1.76 -5.53 14.96
CA ASP A 240 -1.25 -6.26 16.13
C ASP A 240 -2.31 -6.58 17.19
N VAL A 241 -3.60 -6.34 16.88
CA VAL A 241 -4.76 -6.58 17.74
C VAL A 241 -5.86 -7.29 16.95
N LEU A 242 -6.83 -7.90 17.64
CA LEU A 242 -7.87 -8.72 16.99
C LEU A 242 -8.87 -7.91 16.16
N GLY A 243 -8.93 -6.59 16.35
CA GLY A 243 -9.86 -5.71 15.66
C GLY A 243 -10.05 -4.40 16.43
N VAL A 244 -11.20 -3.76 16.22
CA VAL A 244 -11.58 -2.53 16.94
C VAL A 244 -12.21 -2.91 18.28
N TYR A 245 -11.77 -2.26 19.34
CA TYR A 245 -12.34 -2.38 20.69
C TYR A 245 -13.07 -1.09 21.07
N ASP A 246 -13.96 -1.17 22.06
CA ASP A 246 -14.67 0.00 22.62
C ASP A 246 -13.74 0.94 23.41
N CYS A 247 -12.65 0.41 23.94
CA CYS A 247 -11.57 1.15 24.58
C CYS A 247 -10.20 0.52 24.22
N PRO A 248 -9.06 1.08 24.67
CA PRO A 248 -7.76 0.49 24.39
C PRO A 248 -7.71 -0.99 24.81
N PRO A 249 -7.24 -1.91 23.95
CA PRO A 249 -7.24 -3.35 24.21
C PRO A 249 -6.28 -3.79 25.34
N THR A 250 -5.50 -2.85 25.88
CA THR A 250 -4.72 -3.04 27.12
C THR A 250 -5.59 -3.05 28.37
N ASP A 251 -6.81 -2.52 28.30
CA ASP A 251 -7.78 -2.64 29.38
C ASP A 251 -8.34 -4.08 29.41
N PRO A 252 -8.27 -4.79 30.55
CA PRO A 252 -8.78 -6.16 30.65
C PRO A 252 -10.29 -6.28 30.42
N ASN A 253 -11.04 -5.18 30.52
CA ASN A 253 -12.48 -5.14 30.26
C ASN A 253 -12.82 -4.70 28.83
N ALA A 254 -11.83 -4.49 27.95
CA ALA A 254 -12.06 -4.07 26.58
C ALA A 254 -12.89 -5.11 25.81
N ILE A 255 -13.92 -4.64 25.12
CA ILE A 255 -14.84 -5.47 24.35
C ILE A 255 -14.52 -5.33 22.87
N LEU A 256 -14.22 -6.46 22.22
CA LEU A 256 -14.02 -6.52 20.78
C LEU A 256 -15.35 -6.24 20.06
N LEU A 257 -15.35 -5.18 19.25
CA LEU A 257 -16.46 -4.80 18.37
C LEU A 257 -16.39 -5.63 17.09
N ARG A 258 -17.23 -6.65 16.98
CA ARG A 258 -17.20 -7.60 15.86
C ARG A 258 -17.72 -7.02 14.56
N GLU A 259 -18.71 -6.13 14.65
CA GLU A 259 -19.40 -5.60 13.49
C GLU A 259 -19.87 -4.17 13.78
N ILE A 260 -19.45 -3.26 12.91
CA ILE A 260 -19.81 -1.85 12.92
C ILE A 260 -20.48 -1.57 11.58
N GLU A 261 -21.74 -1.15 11.62
CA GLU A 261 -22.49 -0.74 10.45
C GLU A 261 -22.29 0.76 10.24
N VAL A 262 -22.04 1.18 8.99
CA VAL A 262 -21.89 2.58 8.60
C VAL A 262 -22.87 2.84 7.47
N THR A 263 -23.69 3.87 7.61
CA THR A 263 -24.69 4.25 6.59
C THR A 263 -24.08 5.23 5.59
N GLU A 264 -24.82 5.52 4.51
CA GLU A 264 -24.35 6.41 3.43
C GLU A 264 -24.08 7.85 3.91
N ASP A 265 -24.73 8.32 4.98
CA ASP A 265 -24.50 9.65 5.55
C ASP A 265 -23.29 9.70 6.51
N GLY A 266 -22.61 8.56 6.70
CA GLY A 266 -21.45 8.41 7.57
C GLY A 266 -21.78 8.16 9.04
N SER A 267 -23.06 8.11 9.42
CA SER A 267 -23.46 7.64 10.75
C SER A 267 -23.14 6.16 10.92
N TRP A 268 -22.81 5.74 12.15
CA TRP A 268 -22.40 4.37 12.43
C TRP A 268 -23.02 3.81 13.71
N SER A 269 -23.14 2.47 13.78
CA SER A 269 -23.67 1.75 14.94
C SER A 269 -22.99 0.39 15.14
N ILE A 270 -23.04 -0.15 16.36
CA ILE A 270 -22.50 -1.49 16.68
C ILE A 270 -23.63 -2.52 16.60
N VAL A 271 -23.47 -3.54 15.75
CA VAL A 271 -24.55 -4.50 15.46
C VAL A 271 -24.80 -5.46 16.63
N LYS A 272 -23.76 -5.84 17.40
CA LYS A 272 -23.78 -6.61 18.67
C LYS A 272 -22.35 -6.65 19.28
N PRO A 273 -22.13 -6.46 20.61
CA PRO A 273 -23.09 -6.36 21.71
C PRO A 273 -23.41 -4.91 22.12
N LYS A 274 -24.53 -4.71 22.84
CA LYS A 274 -24.83 -3.44 23.53
C LYS A 274 -23.77 -3.23 24.61
N LEU A 275 -22.97 -2.16 24.51
CA LEU A 275 -21.96 -1.82 25.51
C LEU A 275 -22.62 -1.62 26.89
N PRO A 276 -22.11 -2.25 27.97
CA PRO A 276 -22.66 -2.10 29.32
C PRO A 276 -22.48 -0.69 29.92
N HIS A 277 -21.69 0.18 29.26
CA HIS A 277 -21.44 1.56 29.67
C HIS A 277 -21.92 2.60 28.66
N ALA A 278 -23.13 2.44 28.12
CA ALA A 278 -23.85 3.54 27.50
C ALA A 278 -24.33 4.54 28.58
N LYS A 279 -23.40 5.20 29.28
CA LYS A 279 -23.71 6.50 29.89
C LYS A 279 -23.69 7.53 28.77
N LYS A 280 -24.88 8.02 28.46
CA LYS A 280 -25.10 9.26 27.71
C LYS A 280 -24.23 10.35 28.32
N GLU A 281 -23.19 10.76 27.62
CA GLU A 281 -22.72 12.15 27.59
C GLU A 281 -21.95 12.30 26.29
N GLY A 282 -22.53 13.04 25.36
CA GLY A 282 -21.87 13.38 24.11
C GLY A 282 -20.62 14.18 24.44
N MET A 283 -19.44 13.62 24.20
CA MET A 283 -18.26 14.45 24.04
C MET A 283 -18.37 15.14 22.68
N PRO A 284 -18.27 16.47 22.62
CA PRO A 284 -18.21 17.17 21.36
C PRO A 284 -16.94 16.72 20.62
N VAL A 285 -17.12 16.17 19.42
CA VAL A 285 -16.04 16.12 18.44
C VAL A 285 -15.73 17.56 18.10
N THR A 286 -14.72 18.13 18.75
CA THR A 286 -14.18 19.43 18.39
C THR A 286 -13.58 19.30 17.00
N THR A 287 -14.36 19.65 16.00
CA THR A 287 -13.84 20.05 14.70
C THR A 287 -13.06 21.34 14.93
N VAL A 288 -11.73 21.21 15.00
CA VAL A 288 -10.86 22.37 14.89
C VAL A 288 -10.47 22.49 13.42
N SER A 289 -11.12 23.44 12.75
CA SER A 289 -10.58 24.18 11.63
C SER A 289 -10.65 25.66 12.05
N PRO A 290 -9.70 26.54 11.69
CA PRO A 290 -8.66 26.44 10.65
C PRO A 290 -7.27 26.04 11.16
#